data_AF-B9TPY0-F1
#
_entry.id   AF-B9TPY0-F1
#
_cell.length_a   1.000
_cell.length_b   1.000
_cell.length_c   1.000
_cell.angle_alpha   90.00
_cell.angle_beta   90.00
_cell.angle_gamma   90.00
#
_symmetry.space_group_name_H-M   'P 1'
#
loop_
_entity.id
_entity.type
_entity.pdbx_description
1 polymer ?
#
loop_
_entity_poly.entity_id
_entity_poly.type
_entity_poly.pdbx_seq_one_letter_code
_entity_poly.pdbx_strand_id
1 'polypeptide(L)'
;MSPGMPNFYFQRARIRQNAKKYRDAIDDYYSVIGLTDNIAILNSAVFEGISASYRELGEYCEAIGPLQLWVSNNPDRNDTAVVRGIIKLYETMGKCASTYATGSDRFPTQGKNVILAKVSINGTDGVFIVDTGASFVAVSKAFAARAKLPVDGNNGISLQTANGVSQATRTTATTVKVGHVQASDITAVVLDDTAALGAEVDGLLGRSFLSRFDVTFGSREWRIEAKN
;
A
#
# COMPACT_ATOMS: atom_id res chain seq x y z
N MET A 1 15.64 -19.92 -10.90
CA MET A 1 14.64 -18.93 -11.38
C MET A 1 14.87 -17.64 -10.60
N SER A 2 14.99 -16.49 -11.28
CA SER A 2 15.35 -15.22 -10.62
C SER A 2 14.17 -14.66 -9.81
N PRO A 3 14.31 -14.41 -8.50
CA PRO A 3 13.23 -13.96 -7.61
C PRO A 3 12.72 -12.53 -7.88
N GLY A 4 13.23 -11.84 -8.90
CA GLY A 4 12.85 -10.46 -9.28
C GLY A 4 11.99 -10.31 -10.53
N MET A 5 11.32 -11.36 -10.99
CA MET A 5 10.49 -11.31 -12.21
C MET A 5 9.00 -11.19 -11.86
N PRO A 6 8.34 -10.02 -12.03
CA PRO A 6 6.92 -9.85 -11.69
C PRO A 6 6.00 -10.89 -12.35
N ASN A 7 6.28 -11.27 -13.60
CA ASN A 7 5.47 -12.27 -14.32
C ASN A 7 5.50 -13.65 -13.66
N PHE A 8 6.62 -14.04 -13.01
CA PHE A 8 6.68 -15.31 -12.28
C PHE A 8 5.66 -15.33 -11.13
N TYR A 9 5.64 -14.28 -10.31
CA TYR A 9 4.67 -14.15 -9.22
C TYR A 9 3.24 -14.08 -9.74
N PHE A 10 2.99 -13.36 -10.84
CA PHE A 10 1.66 -13.29 -11.43
C PHE A 10 1.12 -14.68 -11.85
N GLN A 11 1.94 -15.50 -12.51
CA GLN A 11 1.51 -16.86 -12.88
C GLN A 11 1.34 -17.74 -11.64
N ARG A 12 2.25 -17.65 -10.66
CA ARG A 12 2.16 -18.41 -9.41
C ARG A 12 0.90 -18.04 -8.61
N ALA A 13 0.54 -16.75 -8.57
CA ALA A 13 -0.67 -16.25 -7.94
C ALA A 13 -1.92 -16.91 -8.54
N ARG A 14 -2.03 -16.93 -9.88
CA ARG A 14 -3.16 -17.55 -10.58
C ARG A 14 -3.27 -19.05 -10.31
N ILE A 15 -2.13 -19.76 -10.29
CA ILE A 15 -2.09 -21.19 -9.96
C ILE A 15 -2.58 -21.42 -8.52
N ARG A 16 -2.10 -20.63 -7.55
CA ARG A 16 -2.51 -20.72 -6.14
C ARG A 16 -3.98 -20.37 -5.95
N GLN A 17 -4.46 -19.34 -6.63
CA GLN A 17 -5.87 -18.95 -6.59
C GLN A 17 -6.78 -20.07 -7.12
N ASN A 18 -6.42 -20.69 -8.25
CA ASN A 18 -7.15 -21.84 -8.80
C ASN A 18 -7.11 -23.06 -7.86
N ALA A 19 -6.02 -23.22 -7.11
CA ALA A 19 -5.87 -24.24 -6.07
C ALA A 19 -6.54 -23.85 -4.72
N LYS A 20 -7.29 -22.75 -4.67
CA LYS A 20 -7.94 -22.19 -3.47
C LYS A 20 -6.99 -21.81 -2.33
N LYS A 21 -5.70 -21.63 -2.65
CA LYS A 21 -4.68 -21.11 -1.73
C LYS A 21 -4.67 -19.59 -1.78
N TYR A 22 -5.76 -18.98 -1.32
CA TYR A 22 -6.02 -17.55 -1.53
C TYR A 22 -5.02 -16.64 -0.82
N ARG A 23 -4.58 -16.96 0.40
CA ARG A 23 -3.54 -16.16 1.10
C ARG A 23 -2.22 -16.16 0.32
N ASP A 24 -1.74 -17.34 -0.08
CA ASP A 24 -0.52 -17.46 -0.89
C ASP A 24 -0.63 -16.72 -2.24
N ALA A 25 -1.81 -16.73 -2.86
CA ALA A 25 -2.08 -16.02 -4.10
C ALA A 25 -2.03 -14.49 -3.91
N ILE A 26 -2.60 -14.00 -2.80
CA ILE A 26 -2.56 -12.58 -2.43
C ILE A 26 -1.12 -12.10 -2.28
N ASP A 27 -0.27 -12.83 -1.57
CA ASP A 27 1.13 -12.44 -1.36
C ASP A 27 1.93 -12.44 -2.68
N ASP A 28 1.62 -13.37 -3.59
CA ASP A 28 2.20 -13.34 -4.93
C ASP A 28 1.77 -12.12 -5.74
N TYR A 29 0.47 -11.80 -5.77
CA TYR A 29 0.01 -10.60 -6.46
C TYR A 29 0.60 -9.31 -5.87
N TYR A 30 0.73 -9.22 -4.54
CA TYR A 30 1.42 -8.10 -3.91
C TYR A 30 2.92 -8.06 -4.24
N SER A 31 3.57 -9.21 -4.43
CA SER A 31 4.94 -9.26 -4.95
C SER A 31 5.04 -8.73 -6.38
N VAL A 32 4.02 -8.91 -7.24
CA VAL A 32 3.97 -8.27 -8.57
C VAL A 32 4.00 -6.74 -8.45
N ILE A 33 3.19 -6.19 -7.54
CA ILE A 33 3.13 -4.75 -7.26
C ILE A 33 4.45 -4.26 -6.65
N GLY A 34 5.02 -5.04 -5.72
CA GLY A 34 6.26 -4.72 -5.04
C GLY A 34 7.50 -4.73 -5.94
N LEU A 35 7.52 -5.58 -6.96
CA LEU A 35 8.63 -5.72 -7.91
C LEU A 35 8.53 -4.78 -9.12
N THR A 36 7.51 -3.92 -9.18
CA THR A 36 7.26 -3.02 -10.32
C THR A 36 7.59 -1.58 -9.93
N ASP A 37 8.46 -0.92 -10.69
CA ASP A 37 8.85 0.48 -10.46
C ASP A 37 7.73 1.49 -10.77
N ASN A 38 6.77 1.12 -11.63
CA ASN A 38 5.63 1.95 -11.96
C ASN A 38 4.31 1.17 -11.93
N ILE A 39 3.63 1.20 -10.79
CA ILE A 39 2.36 0.46 -10.61
C ILE A 39 1.23 0.93 -11.55
N ALA A 40 1.34 2.09 -12.19
CA ALA A 40 0.34 2.58 -13.13
C ALA A 40 0.30 1.78 -14.45
N ILE A 41 1.35 1.01 -14.76
CA ILE A 41 1.39 0.15 -15.95
C ILE A 41 0.72 -1.21 -15.72
N LEU A 42 0.46 -1.58 -14.46
CA LEU A 42 -0.12 -2.86 -14.12
C LEU A 42 -1.58 -2.92 -14.56
N ASN A 43 -1.98 -4.05 -15.15
CA ASN A 43 -3.36 -4.29 -15.56
C ASN A 43 -4.25 -4.65 -14.36
N SER A 44 -5.58 -4.64 -14.59
CA SER A 44 -6.58 -4.92 -13.56
C SER A 44 -6.39 -6.28 -12.89
N ALA A 45 -5.91 -7.28 -13.64
CA ALA A 45 -5.88 -8.68 -13.19
C ALA A 45 -5.04 -8.90 -11.93
N VAL A 46 -4.02 -8.07 -11.68
CA VAL A 46 -3.26 -8.12 -10.42
C VAL A 46 -4.14 -7.71 -9.25
N PHE A 47 -4.80 -6.55 -9.35
CA PHE A 47 -5.60 -5.97 -8.27
C PHE A 47 -6.93 -6.70 -8.07
N GLU A 48 -7.60 -7.08 -9.17
CA GLU A 48 -8.80 -7.91 -9.17
C GLU A 48 -8.48 -9.31 -8.63
N GLY A 49 -7.30 -9.86 -8.93
CA GLY A 49 -6.85 -11.14 -8.39
C GLY A 49 -6.72 -11.13 -6.86
N ILE A 50 -6.12 -10.06 -6.30
CA ILE A 50 -6.05 -9.86 -4.85
C ILE A 50 -7.45 -9.72 -4.26
N SER A 51 -8.25 -8.82 -4.85
CA SER A 51 -9.61 -8.52 -4.38
C SER A 51 -10.52 -9.75 -4.38
N ALA A 52 -10.50 -10.53 -5.46
CA ALA A 52 -11.25 -11.78 -5.56
C ALA A 52 -10.77 -12.81 -4.54
N SER A 53 -9.46 -12.91 -4.31
CA SER A 53 -8.91 -13.85 -3.31
C SER A 53 -9.36 -13.50 -1.90
N TYR A 54 -9.39 -12.22 -1.53
CA TYR A 54 -9.96 -11.76 -0.26
C TYR A 54 -11.45 -12.04 -0.13
N ARG A 55 -12.22 -11.82 -1.21
CA ARG A 55 -13.64 -12.16 -1.27
C ARG A 55 -13.89 -13.64 -0.96
N GLU A 56 -13.10 -14.55 -1.55
CA GLU A 56 -13.22 -15.99 -1.30
C GLU A 56 -12.86 -16.39 0.15
N LEU A 57 -12.07 -15.55 0.85
CA LEU A 57 -11.78 -15.71 2.28
C LEU A 57 -12.87 -15.09 3.19
N GLY A 58 -13.86 -14.40 2.63
CA GLY A 58 -14.86 -13.63 3.40
C GLY A 58 -14.34 -12.30 3.95
N GLU A 59 -13.13 -11.89 3.57
CA GLU A 59 -12.44 -10.67 4.01
C GLU A 59 -12.83 -9.50 3.09
N TYR A 60 -14.10 -9.10 3.13
CA TYR A 60 -14.65 -8.13 2.17
C TYR A 60 -14.04 -6.73 2.31
N CYS A 61 -13.68 -6.30 3.52
CA CYS A 61 -13.10 -4.97 3.73
C CYS A 61 -11.67 -4.90 3.17
N GLU A 62 -10.90 -5.97 3.30
CA GLU A 62 -9.58 -6.13 2.73
C GLU A 62 -9.62 -6.23 1.20
N ALA A 63 -10.69 -6.83 0.63
CA ALA A 63 -10.89 -6.92 -0.81
C ALA A 63 -11.04 -5.56 -1.51
N ILE A 64 -11.39 -4.51 -0.77
CA ILE A 64 -11.61 -3.16 -1.30
C ILE A 64 -10.29 -2.44 -1.59
N GLY A 65 -9.30 -2.55 -0.70
CA GLY A 65 -8.03 -1.82 -0.77
C GLY A 65 -7.27 -1.98 -2.11
N PRO A 66 -7.12 -3.19 -2.67
CA PRO A 66 -6.46 -3.39 -3.97
C PRO A 66 -7.17 -2.70 -5.14
N LEU A 67 -8.51 -2.73 -5.17
CA LEU A 67 -9.29 -2.07 -6.23
C LEU A 67 -9.13 -0.55 -6.13
N GLN A 68 -9.18 -0.01 -4.92
CA GLN A 68 -8.97 1.41 -4.67
C GLN A 68 -7.56 1.85 -5.05
N LEU A 69 -6.54 1.06 -4.71
CA LEU A 69 -5.17 1.31 -5.16
C LEU A 69 -5.12 1.36 -6.70
N TRP A 70 -5.74 0.41 -7.38
CA TRP A 70 -5.80 0.40 -8.84
C TRP A 70 -6.48 1.66 -9.42
N VAL A 71 -7.65 2.03 -8.90
CA VAL A 71 -8.38 3.24 -9.30
C VAL A 71 -7.52 4.48 -9.11
N SER A 72 -6.94 4.63 -7.93
CA SER A 72 -6.16 5.83 -7.56
C SER A 72 -4.92 6.07 -8.43
N ASN A 73 -4.39 5.02 -9.08
CA ASN A 73 -3.21 5.12 -9.93
C ASN A 73 -3.52 5.65 -11.33
N ASN A 74 -4.75 5.48 -11.82
CA ASN A 74 -5.21 6.04 -13.09
C ASN A 74 -6.74 6.20 -13.05
N PRO A 75 -7.26 7.22 -12.34
CA PRO A 75 -8.70 7.38 -12.12
C PRO A 75 -9.47 7.50 -13.44
N ASP A 76 -8.96 8.27 -14.40
CA ASP A 76 -9.59 8.49 -15.71
C ASP A 76 -9.87 7.18 -16.45
N ARG A 77 -8.98 6.18 -16.29
CA ARG A 77 -9.12 4.87 -16.91
C ARG A 77 -9.85 3.86 -16.04
N ASN A 78 -9.54 3.85 -14.74
CA ASN A 78 -9.86 2.73 -13.85
C ASN A 78 -11.11 3.00 -12.99
N ASP A 79 -11.50 4.27 -12.78
CA ASP A 79 -12.71 4.64 -12.05
C ASP A 79 -13.98 4.44 -12.88
N THR A 80 -14.33 3.17 -13.07
CA THR A 80 -15.50 2.75 -13.83
C THR A 80 -16.68 2.47 -12.92
N ALA A 81 -17.90 2.56 -13.47
CA ALA A 81 -19.12 2.17 -12.74
C ALA A 81 -19.06 0.73 -12.22
N VAL A 82 -18.37 -0.18 -12.94
CA VAL A 82 -18.18 -1.57 -12.53
C VAL A 82 -17.34 -1.65 -11.26
N VAL A 83 -16.17 -1.00 -11.22
CA VAL A 83 -15.28 -1.04 -10.06
C VAL A 83 -15.93 -0.39 -8.83
N ARG A 84 -16.61 0.76 -9.02
CA ARG A 84 -17.39 1.40 -7.94
C ARG A 84 -18.49 0.49 -7.40
N GLY A 85 -19.19 -0.22 -8.29
CA GLY A 85 -20.21 -1.20 -7.90
C GLY A 85 -19.65 -2.35 -7.07
N ILE A 86 -18.49 -2.88 -7.44
CA ILE A 86 -17.81 -3.95 -6.69
C ILE A 86 -17.38 -3.46 -5.30
N ILE A 87 -16.76 -2.28 -5.21
CA ILE A 87 -16.37 -1.69 -3.92
C ILE A 87 -17.61 -1.53 -3.03
N LYS A 88 -18.70 -0.98 -3.57
CA LYS A 88 -19.95 -0.79 -2.81
C LYS A 88 -20.57 -2.08 -2.32
N LEU A 89 -20.50 -3.12 -3.15
CA LEU A 89 -20.95 -4.47 -2.78
C LEU A 89 -20.15 -4.99 -1.58
N TYR A 90 -18.82 -4.92 -1.63
CA TYR A 90 -17.97 -5.40 -0.53
C TYR A 90 -18.13 -4.58 0.75
N GLU A 91 -18.30 -3.26 0.67
CA GLU A 91 -18.63 -2.42 1.82
C GLU A 91 -19.88 -2.93 2.54
N THR A 92 -20.92 -3.27 1.77
CA THR A 92 -22.20 -3.75 2.28
C THR A 92 -22.05 -5.14 2.91
N MET A 93 -21.36 -6.06 2.23
CA MET A 93 -21.16 -7.43 2.70
C MET A 93 -20.29 -7.48 3.96
N GLY A 94 -19.23 -6.68 4.02
CA GLY A 94 -18.28 -6.63 5.14
C GLY A 94 -18.68 -5.70 6.30
N LYS A 95 -19.69 -4.84 6.10
CA LYS A 95 -20.04 -3.75 7.05
C LYS A 95 -18.83 -2.86 7.37
N CYS A 96 -18.07 -2.50 6.33
CA CYS A 96 -16.79 -1.80 6.47
C CYS A 96 -16.97 -0.35 6.94
N ALA A 97 -16.02 0.16 7.74
CA ALA A 97 -16.04 1.55 8.19
C ALA A 97 -15.70 2.50 7.03
N SER A 98 -16.59 3.45 6.72
CA SER A 98 -16.47 4.30 5.53
C SER A 98 -15.64 5.58 5.77
N THR A 99 -14.39 5.46 6.22
CA THR A 99 -13.44 6.60 6.29
C THR A 99 -12.21 6.33 5.44
N TYR A 100 -12.44 6.46 4.13
CA TYR A 100 -11.50 6.12 3.05
C TYR A 100 -10.25 7.03 3.01
N ALA A 101 -10.48 8.35 3.12
CA ALA A 101 -9.47 9.37 3.30
C ALA A 101 -10.18 10.67 3.72
N THR A 102 -9.61 11.46 4.60
CA THR A 102 -10.20 12.74 5.04
C THR A 102 -9.14 13.79 5.31
N GLY A 103 -9.56 15.05 5.22
CA GLY A 103 -8.76 16.22 5.62
C GLY A 103 -7.93 16.82 4.50
N SER A 104 -7.27 17.91 4.83
CA SER A 104 -6.27 18.55 3.98
C SER A 104 -5.20 19.18 4.85
N ASP A 105 -3.97 19.25 4.32
CA ASP A 105 -2.86 19.89 5.01
C ASP A 105 -1.77 20.37 4.03
N ARG A 106 -0.85 21.18 4.55
CA ARG A 106 0.35 21.63 3.83
C ARG A 106 1.55 21.61 4.75
N PHE A 107 2.68 21.21 4.20
CA PHE A 107 3.92 21.06 4.95
C PHE A 107 5.07 21.71 4.19
N PRO A 108 6.06 22.29 4.88
CA PRO A 108 7.21 22.87 4.22
C PRO A 108 8.02 21.79 3.49
N THR A 109 8.48 22.08 2.28
CA THR A 109 9.54 21.29 1.64
C THR A 109 10.87 21.80 2.18
N GLN A 110 11.55 21.00 3.01
CA GLN A 110 12.72 21.43 3.79
C GLN A 110 13.99 21.75 2.97
N GLY A 111 13.89 21.98 1.65
CA GLY A 111 15.03 22.20 0.75
C GLY A 111 16.00 21.02 0.65
N LYS A 112 15.63 19.86 1.19
CA LYS A 112 16.40 18.61 1.16
C LYS A 112 16.00 17.78 -0.06
N ASN A 113 16.90 16.89 -0.52
CA ASN A 113 16.62 15.92 -1.59
C ASN A 113 15.47 14.96 -1.26
N VAL A 114 15.10 14.84 0.02
CA VAL A 114 13.99 14.01 0.50
C VAL A 114 13.05 14.84 1.39
N ILE A 115 11.75 14.58 1.31
CA ILE A 115 10.74 15.20 2.16
C ILE A 115 10.49 14.29 3.36
N LEU A 116 10.67 14.81 4.58
CA LEU A 116 10.36 14.10 5.80
C LEU A 116 9.02 14.56 6.37
N ALA A 117 8.22 13.62 6.86
CA ALA A 117 6.94 13.88 7.51
C ALA A 117 6.85 13.10 8.83
N LYS A 118 6.20 13.71 9.84
CA LYS A 118 5.75 12.97 11.02
C LYS A 118 4.47 12.24 10.65
N VAL A 119 4.48 10.92 10.78
CA VAL A 119 3.36 10.06 10.43
C VAL A 119 2.95 9.28 11.67
N SER A 120 1.64 9.25 11.95
CA SER A 120 1.08 8.42 13.01
C SER A 120 0.45 7.18 12.38
N ILE A 121 0.94 5.99 12.74
CA ILE A 121 0.38 4.71 12.31
C ILE A 121 -0.20 4.02 13.55
N ASN A 122 -1.50 3.73 13.52
CA ASN A 122 -2.23 3.15 14.65
C ASN A 122 -2.00 3.93 15.97
N GLY A 123 -1.88 5.26 15.88
CA GLY A 123 -1.61 6.15 17.02
C GLY A 123 -0.15 6.18 17.51
N THR A 124 0.77 5.52 16.81
CA THR A 124 2.21 5.57 17.09
C THR A 124 2.91 6.46 16.08
N ASP A 125 3.61 7.48 16.56
CA ASP A 125 4.30 8.45 15.72
C ASP A 125 5.68 7.95 15.29
N GLY A 126 6.06 8.26 14.05
CA GLY A 126 7.39 8.03 13.50
C GLY A 126 7.76 9.04 12.42
N VAL A 127 9.01 9.01 12.00
CA VAL A 127 9.55 9.87 10.93
C VAL A 127 9.62 9.10 9.63
N PHE A 128 8.96 9.60 8.59
CA PHE A 128 8.86 8.92 7.30
C PHE A 128 9.38 9.80 6.18
N ILE A 129 9.97 9.17 5.16
CA ILE A 129 10.22 9.82 3.88
C ILE A 129 8.93 9.77 3.05
N VAL A 130 8.48 10.90 2.51
CA VAL A 130 7.41 10.92 1.51
C VAL A 130 7.98 10.41 0.19
N ASP A 131 7.56 9.23 -0.24
CA ASP A 131 8.15 8.50 -1.36
C ASP A 131 7.09 8.11 -2.38
N THR A 132 7.00 8.87 -3.48
CA THR A 132 6.08 8.57 -4.58
C THR A 132 6.55 7.40 -5.46
N GLY A 133 7.80 6.95 -5.33
CA GLY A 133 8.33 5.76 -5.99
C GLY A 133 7.98 4.47 -5.25
N ALA A 134 7.78 4.53 -3.93
CA ALA A 134 7.37 3.36 -3.15
C ALA A 134 5.91 2.97 -3.39
N SER A 135 5.66 1.71 -3.77
CA SER A 135 4.30 1.17 -3.96
C SER A 135 3.48 1.15 -2.67
N PHE A 136 4.12 0.88 -1.52
CA PHE A 136 3.46 0.70 -0.23
C PHE A 136 4.02 1.65 0.82
N VAL A 137 3.23 1.94 1.85
CA VAL A 137 3.79 2.38 3.14
C VAL A 137 4.71 1.28 3.65
N ALA A 138 5.99 1.60 3.80
CA ALA A 138 7.00 0.68 4.29
C ALA A 138 7.45 1.11 5.68
N VAL A 139 7.65 0.17 6.59
CA VAL A 139 8.09 0.45 7.97
C VAL A 139 9.23 -0.47 8.37
N SER A 140 10.12 0.02 9.24
CA SER A 140 11.11 -0.82 9.91
C SER A 140 10.43 -1.83 10.86
N LYS A 141 11.09 -2.96 11.14
CA LYS A 141 10.64 -3.92 12.18
C LYS A 141 10.47 -3.26 13.54
N ALA A 142 11.40 -2.38 13.91
CA ALA A 142 11.36 -1.67 15.18
C ALA A 142 10.11 -0.78 15.30
N PHE A 143 9.79 -0.02 14.25
CA PHE A 143 8.56 0.79 14.22
C PHE A 143 7.31 -0.08 14.22
N ALA A 144 7.26 -1.14 13.39
CA ALA A 144 6.13 -2.05 13.32
C ALA A 144 5.78 -2.67 14.68
N ALA A 145 6.79 -3.05 15.46
CA ALA A 145 6.62 -3.56 16.82
C ALA A 145 6.03 -2.49 17.76
N ARG A 146 6.52 -1.24 17.71
CA ARG A 146 5.98 -0.13 18.53
C ARG A 146 4.53 0.19 18.14
N ALA A 147 4.23 0.22 16.85
CA ALA A 147 2.90 0.50 16.29
C ALA A 147 1.93 -0.70 16.40
N LYS A 148 2.39 -1.84 16.94
CA LYS A 148 1.62 -3.08 17.09
C LYS A 148 0.96 -3.53 15.78
N LEU A 149 1.69 -3.41 14.68
CA LEU A 149 1.21 -3.91 13.39
C LEU A 149 1.09 -5.44 13.44
N PRO A 150 0.03 -6.03 12.87
CA PRO A 150 -0.12 -7.47 12.80
C PRO A 150 0.88 -8.05 11.79
N VAL A 151 1.96 -8.65 12.29
CA VAL A 151 2.98 -9.28 11.45
C VAL A 151 2.82 -10.79 11.49
N ASP A 152 2.41 -11.38 10.37
CA ASP A 152 2.39 -12.84 10.17
C ASP A 152 3.55 -13.23 9.24
N GLY A 153 4.44 -14.10 9.73
CA GLY A 153 5.60 -14.56 8.97
C GLY A 153 5.27 -15.31 7.67
N ASN A 154 4.02 -15.72 7.49
CA ASN A 154 3.56 -16.35 6.24
C ASN A 154 3.24 -15.34 5.13
N ASN A 155 3.11 -14.05 5.45
CA ASN A 155 2.74 -13.00 4.50
C ASN A 155 3.96 -12.39 3.78
N GLY A 156 4.94 -13.21 3.43
CA GLY A 156 6.19 -12.77 2.80
C GLY A 156 5.97 -12.33 1.35
N ILE A 157 6.46 -11.14 1.00
CA ILE A 157 6.43 -10.60 -0.36
C ILE A 157 7.81 -10.11 -0.81
N SER A 158 8.01 -10.04 -2.12
CA SER A 158 9.22 -9.47 -2.72
C SER A 158 9.02 -8.03 -3.17
N LEU A 159 10.00 -7.18 -2.90
CA LEU A 159 10.02 -5.75 -3.24
C LEU A 159 11.26 -5.42 -4.07
N GLN A 160 11.09 -4.58 -5.10
CA GLN A 160 12.20 -3.93 -5.77
C GLN A 160 12.64 -2.74 -4.90
N THR A 161 13.92 -2.70 -4.54
CA THR A 161 14.53 -1.60 -3.79
C THR A 161 15.75 -1.07 -4.54
N ALA A 162 16.32 0.03 -4.05
CA ALA A 162 17.57 0.58 -4.60
C ALA A 162 18.73 -0.42 -4.55
N ASN A 163 18.74 -1.34 -3.58
CA ASN A 163 19.78 -2.36 -3.40
C ASN A 163 19.44 -3.69 -4.11
N GLY A 164 18.42 -3.70 -4.96
CA GLY A 164 17.90 -4.90 -5.61
C GLY A 164 16.66 -5.45 -4.91
N VAL A 165 16.35 -6.73 -5.16
CA VAL A 165 15.17 -7.38 -4.61
C VAL A 165 15.36 -7.70 -3.13
N SER A 166 14.45 -7.22 -2.28
CA SER A 166 14.40 -7.52 -0.85
C SER A 166 13.10 -8.26 -0.51
N GLN A 167 13.13 -9.03 0.57
CA GLN A 167 11.90 -9.54 1.19
C GLN A 167 11.30 -8.50 2.14
N ALA A 168 10.00 -8.59 2.34
CA ALA A 168 9.24 -7.84 3.32
C ALA A 168 8.03 -8.67 3.78
N THR A 169 7.48 -8.34 4.94
CA THR A 169 6.24 -8.94 5.43
C THR A 169 5.08 -8.00 5.23
N ARG A 170 4.05 -8.44 4.50
CA ARG A 170 2.84 -7.65 4.27
C ARG A 170 1.99 -7.57 5.54
N THR A 171 1.45 -6.38 5.80
CA THR A 171 0.55 -6.07 6.92
C THR A 171 -0.49 -5.03 6.50
N THR A 172 -1.43 -4.73 7.39
CA THR A 172 -2.40 -3.64 7.24
C THR A 172 -2.26 -2.67 8.41
N ALA A 173 -2.16 -1.38 8.10
CA ALA A 173 -2.29 -0.30 9.06
C ALA A 173 -3.75 0.14 9.13
N THR A 174 -4.38 0.02 10.29
CA THR A 174 -5.77 0.42 10.52
C THR A 174 -5.96 1.91 10.28
N THR A 175 -5.00 2.73 10.72
CA THR A 175 -5.01 4.18 10.46
C THR A 175 -3.61 4.68 10.16
N VAL A 176 -3.50 5.59 9.19
CA VAL A 176 -2.30 6.36 8.89
C VAL A 176 -2.69 7.84 8.85
N LYS A 177 -1.96 8.68 9.60
CA LYS A 177 -2.21 10.12 9.71
C LYS A 177 -0.95 10.93 9.43
N VAL A 178 -1.12 12.07 8.76
CA VAL A 178 -0.07 13.07 8.56
C VAL A 178 -0.70 14.45 8.80
N GLY A 179 -0.34 15.11 9.90
CA GLY A 179 -1.04 16.34 10.31
C GLY A 179 -2.55 16.13 10.40
N HIS A 180 -3.32 16.90 9.64
CA HIS A 180 -4.79 16.82 9.60
C HIS A 180 -5.36 15.85 8.57
N VAL A 181 -4.52 15.16 7.78
CA VAL A 181 -4.97 14.13 6.84
C VAL A 181 -4.92 12.74 7.46
N GLN A 182 -5.92 11.92 7.16
CA GLN A 182 -6.06 10.54 7.64
C GLN A 182 -6.58 9.63 6.54
N ALA A 183 -6.05 8.40 6.47
CA ALA A 183 -6.64 7.30 5.72
C ALA A 183 -6.67 6.03 6.57
N SER A 184 -7.61 5.14 6.26
CA SER A 184 -7.80 3.87 6.96
C SER A 184 -7.54 2.67 6.05
N ASP A 185 -7.27 1.52 6.64
CA ASP A 185 -7.07 0.24 5.95
C ASP A 185 -5.97 0.31 4.86
N ILE A 186 -4.82 0.84 5.27
CA ILE A 186 -3.68 1.03 4.38
C ILE A 186 -2.84 -0.24 4.35
N THR A 187 -2.70 -0.84 3.17
CA THR A 187 -1.70 -1.90 2.96
C THR A 187 -0.31 -1.34 3.22
N ALA A 188 0.41 -1.98 4.14
CA ALA A 188 1.77 -1.63 4.51
C ALA A 188 2.68 -2.85 4.46
N VAL A 189 3.99 -2.63 4.51
CA VAL A 189 5.00 -3.67 4.49
C VAL A 189 6.02 -3.43 5.59
N VAL A 190 6.38 -4.48 6.32
CA VAL A 190 7.48 -4.47 7.28
C VAL A 190 8.72 -4.93 6.55
N LEU A 191 9.70 -4.04 6.44
CA LEU A 191 10.95 -4.31 5.76
C LEU A 191 11.84 -5.25 6.57
N ASP A 192 12.60 -6.10 5.88
CA ASP A 192 13.67 -6.85 6.51
C ASP A 192 14.86 -5.98 6.90
N ASP A 193 15.67 -6.43 7.86
CA ASP A 193 16.77 -5.64 8.45
C ASP A 193 17.86 -5.25 7.43
N THR A 194 17.89 -5.93 6.28
CA THR A 194 18.79 -5.63 5.15
C THR A 194 18.34 -4.44 4.31
N ALA A 195 17.08 -4.01 4.41
CA ALA A 195 16.52 -2.85 3.73
C ALA A 195 16.64 -1.60 4.63
N ALA A 196 17.86 -1.11 4.82
CA ALA A 196 18.13 0.05 5.64
C ALA A 196 17.48 1.33 5.06
N LEU A 197 16.70 2.04 5.88
CA LEU A 197 16.07 3.33 5.54
C LEU A 197 16.90 4.55 6.01
N GLY A 198 17.96 4.32 6.79
CA GLY A 198 18.75 5.36 7.48
C GLY A 198 18.51 5.36 9.00
N ALA A 199 19.42 5.97 9.77
CA ALA A 199 19.44 5.88 11.24
C ALA A 199 18.32 6.65 11.96
N GLU A 200 17.55 7.47 11.25
CA GLU A 200 16.50 8.35 11.83
C GLU A 200 15.16 8.26 11.09
N VAL A 201 14.99 7.26 10.22
CA VAL A 201 13.78 7.08 9.41
C VAL A 201 13.09 5.78 9.81
N ASP A 202 11.85 5.89 10.28
CA ASP A 202 11.04 4.76 10.68
C ASP A 202 10.37 4.05 9.50
N GLY A 203 10.19 4.76 8.37
CA GLY A 203 9.47 4.24 7.21
C GLY A 203 9.47 5.11 5.95
N LEU A 204 8.82 4.60 4.91
CA LEU A 204 8.47 5.30 3.68
C LEU A 204 6.95 5.49 3.62
N LEU A 205 6.49 6.70 3.35
CA LEU A 205 5.08 6.99 3.08
C LEU A 205 4.83 6.84 1.59
N GLY A 206 4.50 5.62 1.18
CA GLY A 206 4.32 5.24 -0.21
C GLY A 206 2.92 5.47 -0.79
N ARG A 207 2.74 5.02 -2.03
CA ARG A 207 1.53 5.20 -2.83
C ARG A 207 0.29 4.54 -2.23
N SER A 208 0.40 3.43 -1.50
CA SER A 208 -0.77 2.82 -0.83
C SER A 208 -1.49 3.78 0.12
N PHE A 209 -0.80 4.81 0.62
CA PHE A 209 -1.39 5.96 1.31
C PHE A 209 -1.56 7.17 0.39
N LEU A 210 -0.49 7.63 -0.27
CA LEU A 210 -0.49 8.91 -0.99
C LEU A 210 -1.53 8.97 -2.11
N SER A 211 -1.83 7.85 -2.77
CA SER A 211 -2.77 7.81 -3.88
C SER A 211 -4.21 8.09 -3.47
N ARG A 212 -4.52 8.02 -2.17
CA ARG A 212 -5.83 8.36 -1.59
C ARG A 212 -6.11 9.86 -1.59
N PHE A 213 -5.11 10.68 -1.88
CA PHE A 213 -5.17 12.12 -1.83
C PHE A 213 -4.72 12.74 -3.16
N ASP A 214 -5.11 13.99 -3.40
CA ASP A 214 -4.47 14.87 -4.37
C ASP A 214 -3.24 15.47 -3.70
N VAL A 215 -2.06 15.09 -4.21
CA VAL A 215 -0.77 15.50 -3.66
C VAL A 215 -0.05 16.37 -4.67
N THR A 216 0.39 17.56 -4.23
CA THR A 216 1.17 18.49 -5.06
C THR A 216 2.47 18.85 -4.35
N PHE A 217 3.60 18.68 -5.03
CA PHE A 217 4.91 19.04 -4.51
C PHE A 217 5.38 20.36 -5.11
N GLY A 218 5.53 21.39 -4.27
CA GLY A 218 6.07 22.69 -4.66
C GLY A 218 7.46 22.94 -4.07
N SER A 219 8.11 24.01 -4.55
CA SER A 219 9.47 24.38 -4.13
C SER A 219 9.57 24.86 -2.68
N ARG A 220 8.46 25.27 -2.05
CA ARG A 220 8.41 25.73 -0.65
C ARG A 220 7.53 24.89 0.27
N GLU A 221 6.49 24.28 -0.29
CA GLU A 221 5.54 23.46 0.43
C GLU A 221 5.05 22.31 -0.45
N TRP A 222 4.62 21.23 0.19
CA TRP A 222 3.81 20.20 -0.44
C TRP A 222 2.44 20.19 0.22
N ARG A 223 1.42 19.91 -0.59
CA ARG A 223 0.02 19.95 -0.22
C ARG A 223 -0.58 18.57 -0.41
N ILE A 224 -1.49 18.20 0.48
CA ILE A 224 -2.21 16.93 0.46
C ILE A 224 -3.66 17.18 0.83
N GLU A 225 -4.58 16.72 -0.01
CA GLU A 225 -6.02 16.95 0.16
C GLU A 225 -6.79 15.69 -0.21
N ALA A 226 -7.80 15.32 0.59
CA ALA A 226 -8.63 14.18 0.28
C ALA A 226 -9.40 14.42 -1.03
N LYS A 227 -9.47 13.42 -1.89
CA LYS A 227 -10.24 13.47 -3.14
C LYS A 227 -11.74 13.58 -2.80
N ASN A 228 -12.42 14.55 -3.41
CA ASN A 228 -13.86 14.74 -3.27
C ASN A 228 -14.67 13.70 -4.04
#